data_AF-F9P8E2-F1
#
_entry.id   AF-F9P8E2-F1
#
_cell.length_a   1.000
_cell.length_b   1.000
_cell.length_c   1.000
_cell.angle_alpha   90.00
_cell.angle_beta   90.00
_cell.angle_gamma   90.00
#
_symmetry.space_group_name_H-M   'P 1'
#
loop_
_entity.id
_entity.type
_entity.pdbx_description
1 polymer ?
#
loop_
_entity_poly.entity_id
_entity_poly.type
_entity_poly.pdbx_seq_one_letter_code
_entity_poly.pdbx_strand_id
1 'polypeptide(L)' 'MEMEAAALYYLAAQYNVEALGIMTISDSLVNPDEDTTAEERQTTFTDMMKVGLETIISE' A
#
# COMPACT_ATOMS: atom_id res chain seq x y z
N MET A 1 1.25 1.92 9.92
CA MET A 1 2.53 1.17 9.98
C MET A 1 2.30 -0.15 9.27
N GLU A 2 3.28 -0.64 8.52
CA GLU A 2 3.24 -1.91 7.77
C GLU A 2 4.47 -2.77 8.12
N MET A 3 4.58 -4.00 7.61
CA MET A 3 5.59 -4.97 8.07
C MET A 3 6.37 -5.67 6.93
N GLU A 4 6.25 -5.24 5.67
CA GLU A 4 6.71 -5.98 4.49
C GLU A 4 7.60 -5.17 3.52
N ALA A 5 7.38 -3.86 3.36
CA ALA A 5 8.00 -3.01 2.35
C ALA A 5 9.52 -2.95 2.49
N ALA A 6 10.03 -3.01 3.72
CA ALA A 6 11.48 -3.03 3.96
C ALA A 6 12.17 -4.24 3.30
N ALA A 7 11.58 -5.43 3.44
CA ALA A 7 12.13 -6.65 2.83
C ALA A 7 11.95 -6.64 1.31
N LEU A 8 10.80 -6.15 0.82
CA LEU A 8 10.52 -6.01 -0.61
C LEU A 8 11.57 -5.13 -1.30
N TYR A 9 11.82 -3.93 -0.76
CA TYR A 9 12.78 -2.99 -1.35
C TYR A 9 14.22 -3.45 -1.19
N TYR A 10 14.55 -4.12 -0.08
CA TYR A 10 15.85 -4.74 0.07
C TYR A 10 16.11 -5.76 -1.05
N LEU A 11 15.18 -6.69 -1.29
CA LEU A 11 15.33 -7.71 -2.35
C LEU A 11 15.34 -7.09 -3.74
N ALA A 12 14.49 -6.10 -4.01
CA ALA A 12 14.45 -5.40 -5.28
C ALA A 12 15.80 -4.75 -5.62
N ALA A 13 16.41 -4.07 -4.63
CA ALA A 13 17.74 -3.51 -4.75
C ALA A 13 18.83 -4.58 -4.93
N GLN A 14 18.75 -5.72 -4.23
CA GLN A 14 19.71 -6.83 -4.37
C GLN A 14 19.70 -7.44 -5.78
N TYR A 15 18.53 -7.57 -6.39
CA TYR A 15 18.37 -8.19 -7.72
C TYR A 15 18.28 -7.18 -8.86
N ASN A 16 18.45 -5.89 -8.56
CA ASN A 16 18.42 -4.78 -9.53
C ASN A 16 17.13 -4.77 -10.38
N VAL A 17 16.01 -4.99 -9.71
CA VAL A 17 14.64 -4.93 -10.27
C VAL A 17 13.86 -3.80 -9.60
N GLU A 18 12.79 -3.35 -10.25
CA GLU A 18 11.92 -2.31 -9.72
C GLU A 18 10.86 -2.91 -8.78
N ALA A 19 10.57 -2.22 -7.67
CA ALA A 19 9.50 -2.59 -6.75
C ALA A 19 8.87 -1.34 -6.14
N LEU A 20 7.57 -1.42 -5.85
CA LEU A 20 6.79 -0.35 -5.23
C LEU A 20 5.76 -0.95 -4.25
N GLY A 21 5.69 -0.39 -3.05
CA GLY A 21 4.67 -0.68 -2.05
C GLY A 21 3.67 0.47 -1.96
N ILE A 22 2.40 0.18 -2.27
CA ILE A 22 1.27 1.12 -2.14
C ILE A 22 0.37 0.60 -1.02
N MET A 23 -0.06 1.49 -0.12
CA MET A 23 -0.84 1.13 1.07
C MET A 23 -2.02 2.07 1.23
N THR A 24 -3.17 1.52 1.62
CA THR A 24 -4.29 2.30 2.16
C THR A 24 -4.15 2.38 3.67
N ILE A 25 -4.26 3.59 4.24
CA ILE A 25 -4.25 3.77 5.68
C ILE A 25 -5.57 3.26 6.26
N SER A 26 -5.52 2.20 7.06
CA SER A 26 -6.70 1.62 7.71
C SER A 26 -6.90 2.09 9.15
N ASP A 27 -5.82 2.41 9.85
CA ASP A 27 -5.84 2.66 11.29
C ASP A 27 -4.89 3.83 11.62
N SER A 28 -5.26 4.64 12.61
CA SER A 28 -4.51 5.83 13.02
C SER A 28 -3.80 5.58 14.34
N LEU A 29 -2.46 5.68 14.32
CA LEU A 29 -1.64 5.51 15.52
C LEU A 29 -1.78 6.67 16.53
N VAL A 30 -2.41 7.77 16.12
CA VAL A 30 -2.54 8.99 16.92
C VAL A 30 -3.99 9.21 17.37
N ASN A 31 -4.96 8.79 16.55
CA ASN A 31 -6.38 8.95 16.85
C ASN A 31 -7.15 7.64 16.59
N PRO A 32 -7.28 6.75 17.58
CA PRO A 32 -7.94 5.44 17.41
C PRO A 32 -9.41 5.53 17.00
N ASP A 33 -10.07 6.67 17.25
CA ASP A 33 -11.47 6.88 16.86
C ASP A 33 -11.66 7.03 15.34
N GLU A 34 -10.55 7.19 14.59
CA GLU A 34 -10.53 7.28 13.12
C GLU A 34 -10.22 5.94 12.44
N ASP A 35 -10.15 4.83 13.20
CA ASP A 35 -9.92 3.51 12.63
C ASP A 35 -11.08 3.10 11.72
N THR A 36 -10.73 2.72 10.49
CA THR A 36 -11.72 2.42 9.45
C THR A 36 -12.50 1.15 9.77
N THR A 37 -13.80 1.18 9.50
CA THR A 37 -14.65 -0.02 9.55
C THR A 37 -14.33 -0.97 8.39
N ALA A 38 -14.80 -2.22 8.46
CA ALA A 38 -14.57 -3.20 7.40
C ALA A 38 -15.15 -2.78 6.03
N GLU A 39 -16.27 -2.04 6.02
CA GLU A 39 -16.93 -1.55 4.81
C GLU A 39 -16.14 -0.39 4.16
N GLU A 40 -15.65 0.55 4.98
CA GLU A 40 -14.80 1.66 4.52
C GLU A 40 -13.47 1.15 3.97
N ARG A 41 -12.89 0.12 4.59
CA ARG A 41 -11.71 -0.58 4.04
C ARG A 41 -12.01 -1.12 2.66
N GLN A 42 -13.06 -1.93 2.50
CA GLN A 42 -13.40 -2.57 1.23
C GLN A 42 -13.54 -1.58 0.07
N THR A 43 -14.19 -0.43 0.32
CA THR A 43 -14.43 0.58 -0.71
C THR A 43 -13.16 1.38 -1.05
N THR A 44 -12.33 1.72 -0.06
CA THR A 44 -11.08 2.49 -0.26
C THR A 44 -9.94 1.67 -0.87
N PHE A 45 -9.92 0.35 -0.72
CA PHE A 45 -8.93 -0.51 -1.37
C PHE A 45 -9.01 -0.48 -2.91
N THR A 46 -10.19 -0.19 -3.47
CA THR A 46 -10.40 -0.21 -4.92
C THR A 46 -9.57 0.86 -5.63
N ASP A 47 -9.47 2.05 -5.06
CA ASP A 47 -8.71 3.14 -5.69
C ASP A 47 -7.21 2.91 -5.61
N MET A 48 -6.72 2.32 -4.52
CA MET A 48 -5.34 1.84 -4.41
C MET A 48 -4.99 0.86 -5.53
N MET A 49 -5.89 -0.08 -5.85
CA MET A 49 -5.68 -1.04 -6.94
C MET A 49 -5.62 -0.36 -8.30
N LYS A 50 -6.51 0.60 -8.57
CA LYS A 50 -6.48 1.35 -9.84
C LYS A 50 -5.16 2.09 -10.01
N VAL A 51 -4.70 2.83 -8.99
CA VAL A 51 -3.41 3.53 -9.02
C VAL A 51 -2.26 2.54 -9.23
N GLY A 52 -2.29 1.39 -8.54
CA GLY A 52 -1.29 0.34 -8.74
C GLY A 52 -1.26 -0.19 -10.17
N LEU A 53 -2.42 -0.51 -10.76
CA LEU A 53 -2.53 -0.97 -12.14
C LEU A 53 -2.11 0.09 -13.15
N GLU A 54 -2.46 1.36 -12.92
CA GLU A 54 -2.04 2.48 -13.76
C GLU A 54 -0.52 2.69 -13.71
N THR A 55 0.08 2.54 -12.53
CA THR A 55 1.53 2.71 -12.33
C THR A 55 2.34 1.68 -13.11
N ILE A 56 1.86 0.44 -13.26
CA ILE A 56 2.61 -0.59 -14.02
C ILE A 56 2.49 -0.41 -15.53
N ILE A 57 1.48 0.31 -16.02
CA ILE A 57 1.23 0.52 -17.46
C ILE A 57 1.65 1.91 -17.95
N SER A 58 1.92 2.84 -17.04
CA SER A 58 2.42 4.17 -17.40
C SER A 58 3.89 4.09 -17.79
N GLU A 59 4.18 4.24 -19.09
CA GLU A 59 5.54 4.41 -19.65
C GLU A 59 6.05 5.84 -19.50
#